data_AF-A0A5A9GGZ4-F1
#
_entry.id   AF-A0A5A9GGZ4-F1
#
_cell.length_a   1.000
_cell.length_b   1.000
_cell.length_c   1.000
_cell.angle_alpha   90.00
_cell.angle_beta   90.00
_cell.angle_gamma   90.00
#
_symmetry.space_group_name_H-M   'P 1'
#
loop_
_entity.id
_entity.type
_entity.pdbx_description
1 polymer ?
#
loop_
_entity_poly.entity_id
_entity_poly.type
_entity_poly.pdbx_seq_one_letter_code
_entity_poly.pdbx_strand_id
1 'polypeptide(L)' 'MSKDRKRARRRQDRARMLARAKRYYPGQRHQRLADNLASCSCWMCGNPRRWHGELTMQERRQDMRDRDNE' A
#
# COMPACT_ATOMS: atom_id res chain seq x y z
N MET A 1 -0.85 -13.60 18.36
CA MET A 1 -1.74 -14.17 17.32
C MET A 1 -1.30 -15.57 16.94
N SER A 2 -2.22 -16.54 16.99
CA SER A 2 -2.01 -17.92 16.48
C SER A 2 -1.50 -17.92 15.03
N LYS A 3 -0.72 -18.95 14.67
CA LYS A 3 -0.10 -19.13 13.33
C LYS A 3 -1.14 -19.14 12.21
N ASP A 4 -2.33 -19.71 12.49
CA ASP A 4 -3.45 -19.73 11.54
C ASP A 4 -4.09 -18.36 11.35
N ARG A 5 -4.23 -17.57 12.41
CA ARG A 5 -4.68 -16.17 12.32
C ARG A 5 -3.73 -15.34 11.46
N LYS A 6 -2.40 -15.57 11.58
CA LYS A 6 -1.39 -14.94 10.71
C LYS A 6 -1.53 -15.38 9.24
N ARG A 7 -1.80 -16.66 8.98
CA ARG A 7 -2.01 -17.18 7.61
C ARG A 7 -3.28 -16.61 6.98
N ALA A 8 -4.39 -16.58 7.72
CA ALA A 8 -5.66 -16.00 7.26
C ALA A 8 -5.49 -14.52 6.89
N ARG A 9 -4.85 -13.73 7.76
CA ARG A 9 -4.58 -12.31 7.51
C ARG A 9 -3.78 -12.10 6.22
N ARG A 10 -2.70 -12.86 6.01
CA ARG A 10 -1.90 -12.77 4.78
C ARG A 10 -2.70 -13.06 3.51
N ARG A 11 -3.61 -14.05 3.55
CA ARG A 11 -4.49 -14.36 2.41
C ARG A 11 -5.45 -13.22 2.12
N GLN A 12 -6.06 -12.64 3.16
CA GLN A 12 -6.96 -11.50 3.02
C GLN A 12 -6.23 -10.28 2.45
N ASP A 13 -5.04 -9.95 2.97
CA ASP A 13 -4.24 -8.83 2.45
C ASP A 13 -3.83 -9.04 0.99
N ARG A 14 -3.43 -10.26 0.62
CA ARG A 14 -3.12 -10.60 -0.78
C ARG A 14 -4.35 -10.45 -1.68
N ALA A 15 -5.52 -10.91 -1.26
CA ALA A 15 -6.76 -10.76 -2.00
C ALA A 15 -7.12 -9.28 -2.21
N ARG A 16 -6.98 -8.46 -1.17
CA ARG A 16 -7.18 -7.00 -1.22
C ARG A 16 -6.25 -6.34 -2.24
N MET A 17 -4.96 -6.69 -2.25
CA MET A 17 -3.99 -6.13 -3.19
C MET A 17 -4.24 -6.58 -4.63
N LEU A 18 -4.65 -7.83 -4.86
CA LEU A 18 -5.05 -8.33 -6.19
C LEU A 18 -6.28 -7.60 -6.73
N ALA A 19 -7.29 -7.38 -5.89
CA ALA A 19 -8.48 -6.61 -6.27
C ALA A 19 -8.12 -5.16 -6.63
N ARG A 20 -7.22 -4.54 -5.86
CA ARG A 20 -6.69 -3.21 -6.16
C ARG A 20 -5.96 -3.19 -7.51
N ALA A 21 -5.08 -4.16 -7.76
CA ALA A 21 -4.34 -4.27 -9.03
C ALA A 21 -5.27 -4.40 -10.24
N LYS A 22 -6.32 -5.23 -10.14
CA LYS A 22 -7.33 -5.42 -11.18
C LYS A 22 -8.08 -4.13 -11.52
N ARG A 23 -8.36 -3.28 -10.51
CA ARG A 23 -9.06 -2.00 -10.69
C ARG A 23 -8.20 -0.96 -11.42
N TYR A 24 -6.91 -0.86 -11.08
CA TYR A 24 -6.02 0.15 -11.67
C TYR A 24 -5.43 -0.26 -13.02
N TYR A 25 -5.20 -1.56 -13.24
CA TYR A 25 -4.56 -2.08 -14.45
C TYR A 25 -5.39 -3.22 -15.05
N PRO A 26 -6.58 -2.92 -15.60
CA PRO A 26 -7.38 -3.92 -16.28
C PRO A 26 -6.61 -4.52 -17.47
N GLY A 27 -6.75 -5.83 -17.70
CA GLY A 27 -6.10 -6.54 -18.81
C GLY A 27 -4.63 -6.93 -18.60
N GLN A 28 -3.98 -6.50 -17.51
CA GLN A 28 -2.61 -6.90 -17.20
C GLN A 28 -2.55 -8.04 -16.18
N ARG A 29 -1.36 -8.66 -16.06
CA ARG A 29 -1.11 -9.73 -15.08
C ARG A 29 -1.07 -9.19 -13.65
N HIS A 30 -2.25 -9.07 -13.05
CA HIS A 30 -2.50 -8.45 -11.74
C HIS A 30 -1.72 -9.09 -10.58
N GLN A 31 -1.30 -10.36 -10.68
CA GLN A 31 -0.47 -11.01 -9.64
C GLN A 31 0.87 -10.29 -9.44
N ARG A 32 1.56 -9.93 -10.54
CA ARG A 32 2.85 -9.23 -10.49
C ARG A 32 2.69 -7.79 -10.01
N LEU A 33 1.58 -7.16 -10.41
CA LEU A 33 1.27 -5.78 -10.08
C LEU A 33 0.83 -5.62 -8.62
N ALA A 34 0.11 -6.59 -8.05
CA ALA A 34 -0.34 -6.54 -6.65
C ALA A 34 0.82 -6.43 -5.66
N ASP A 35 1.95 -7.08 -5.96
CA ASP A 35 3.17 -7.02 -5.14
C ASP A 35 3.94 -5.69 -5.33
N ASN A 36 3.74 -5.00 -6.46
CA ASN A 36 4.46 -3.79 -6.85
C ASN A 36 3.52 -2.61 -7.13
N LEU A 37 2.37 -2.56 -6.44
CA LEU A 37 1.29 -1.61 -6.76
C LEU A 37 1.55 -0.19 -6.24
N ALA A 38 2.77 0.10 -5.80
CA ALA A 38 3.20 1.44 -5.47
C ALA A 38 3.14 2.28 -6.75
N SER A 39 2.07 3.06 -6.90
CA SER A 39 1.76 3.75 -8.15
C SER A 39 2.74 4.86 -8.49
N CYS A 40 3.70 5.19 -7.62
CA CYS A 40 4.85 5.91 -8.07
C CYS A 40 6.07 5.85 -7.14
N SER A 41 7.19 5.39 -7.68
CA SER A 41 8.52 5.61 -7.15
C SER A 41 9.45 6.25 -8.19
N CYS A 42 8.91 6.74 -9.31
CA CYS A 42 9.73 7.40 -10.33
C CYS A 42 10.25 8.74 -9.78
N TRP A 43 11.36 9.19 -10.35
CA TRP A 43 12.01 10.44 -9.95
C TRP A 43 11.08 11.66 -10.14
N MET A 44 10.19 11.64 -11.13
CA MET A 44 9.21 12.71 -11.37
C MET A 44 8.09 12.77 -10.34
N CYS A 45 7.70 11.64 -9.75
CA CYS A 45 6.60 11.61 -8.79
C CYS A 45 6.98 12.08 -7.39
N GLY A 46 8.27 12.32 -7.14
CA GLY A 46 8.72 12.98 -5.91
C GLY A 46 8.22 12.31 -4.64
N ASN A 47 8.27 10.97 -4.54
CA ASN A 47 7.94 10.27 -3.29
C ASN A 47 8.80 10.87 -2.15
N PRO A 48 8.22 11.66 -1.23
CA PRO A 48 9.00 12.45 -0.28
C PRO A 48 9.83 11.56 0.63
N ARG A 49 9.33 10.36 0.93
CA ARG A 49 10.03 9.39 1.78
C ARG A 49 11.28 8.83 1.12
N ARG A 50 11.27 8.69 -0.21
CA ARG A 50 12.40 8.15 -0.97
C ARG A 50 13.48 9.20 -1.23
N TRP A 51 13.07 10.45 -1.50
CA TRP A 51 13.98 11.48 -2.01
C TRP A 51 14.36 12.55 -0.97
N HIS A 52 13.51 12.79 0.02
CA HIS A 52 13.68 13.86 1.02
C HIS A 52 13.63 13.37 2.48
N GLY A 53 13.36 12.07 2.70
CA GLY A 53 13.19 11.50 4.04
C GLY A 53 11.93 11.97 4.77
N GLU A 54 11.01 12.64 4.06
CA GLU A 54 9.80 13.21 4.64
C GLU A 54 8.61 12.25 4.62
N LEU A 55 7.66 12.47 5.51
CA LEU A 55 6.37 11.77 5.48
C LEU A 55 5.60 12.08 4.20
N THR A 56 5.07 11.03 3.58
CA THR A 56 4.11 11.14 2.48
C THR A 56 2.81 11.79 2.94
N MET A 57 2.04 12.36 2.00
CA MET A 57 0.73 12.95 2.32
C MET A 57 -0.24 11.98 3.01
N GLN A 58 -0.14 10.67 2.73
CA GLN A 58 -0.98 9.66 3.36
C GLN A 58 -0.55 9.40 4.81
N GLU A 59 0.76 9.39 5.08
CA GLU A 59 1.28 9.29 6.45
C GLU A 59 0.96 10.52 7.27
N ARG A 60 1.11 11.73 6.70
CA ARG A 60 0.70 12.97 7.38
C ARG A 60 -0.78 12.93 7.77
N ARG A 61 -1.65 12.43 6.88
CA ARG A 61 -3.08 12.24 7.18
C ARG A 61 -3.35 11.19 8.24
N GLN A 62 -2.55 10.13 8.31
CA GLN A 62 -2.68 9.11 9.34
C GLN A 62 -2.21 9.62 10.70
N ASP A 63 -1.06 10.29 10.75
CA ASP A 63 -0.51 10.92 11.97
C ASP A 63 -1.48 11.94 12.57
N MET A 64 -2.12 12.78 11.73
CA MET A 64 -3.19 13.67 12.19
C MET A 64 -4.36 12.90 12.80
N ARG A 65 -4.83 11.82 12.15
CA ARG A 65 -5.92 11.00 12.70
C ARG A 65 -5.54 10.32 14.00
N ASP A 66 -4.31 9.86 14.14
CA ASP A 66 -3.87 9.16 15.35
C ASP A 66 -3.82 10.12 16.54
N ARG A 67 -3.39 11.39 16.33
CA ARG A 67 -3.44 12.45 17.34
C ARG A 67 -4.85 12.86 17.75
N ASP A 68 -5.79 12.89 16.81
CA ASP A 68 -7.19 13.24 17.09
C ASP A 68 -7.93 12.16 17.90
N ASN A 69 -7.39 10.92 17.95
CA ASN A 69 -7.98 9.78 18.65
C ASN A 69 -7.36 9.52 20.03
N GLU A 70 -6.41 10.35 20.47
CA GLU A 70 -5.71 10.27 21.77
C GLU A 70 -6.30 11.30 22.76
#